data_AF-A0A9D8Q8Z6-F1
#
_entry.id   AF-A0A9D8Q8Z6-F1
#
_cell.length_a   1.000
_cell.length_b   1.000
_cell.length_c   1.000
_cell.angle_alpha   90.00
_cell.angle_beta   90.00
_cell.angle_gamma   90.00
#
_symmetry.space_group_name_H-M   'P 1'
#
loop_
_entity.id
_entity.type
_entity.pdbx_description
1 polymer ?
#
loop_
_entity_poly.entity_id
_entity_poly.type
_entity_poly.pdbx_seq_one_letter_code
_entity_poly.pdbx_strand_id
1 'polypeptide(L)' 'LLGLWAADKLGKSGADAEAYAKSVVLADFEEAGDEDVVRKVKADFAAGNVAAGDSEIRQVMQDLLLRAAEEIQAGR' A
#
# COMPACT_ATOMS: atom_id res chain seq x y z
N LEU A 1 -1.02 1.04 6.33
CA LEU A 1 -2.37 1.12 5.72
C LEU A 1 -2.38 0.75 4.23
N LEU A 2 -1.46 1.27 3.41
CA LEU A 2 -1.46 1.03 1.95
C LEU A 2 -1.36 -0.46 1.57
N GLY A 3 -0.47 -1.20 2.24
CA GLY A 3 -0.32 -2.63 2.00
C GLY A 3 -1.58 -3.44 2.29
N LEU A 4 -2.39 -3.07 3.29
CA LEU A 4 -3.66 -3.75 3.58
C LEU A 4 -4.72 -3.44 2.53
N TRP A 5 -4.77 -2.20 2.03
CA TRP A 5 -5.64 -1.83 0.91
C TRP A 5 -5.29 -2.62 -0.35
N ALA A 6 -4.01 -2.73 -0.68
CA ALA A 6 -3.57 -3.49 -1.85
C ALA A 6 -3.80 -5.01 -1.65
N ALA A 7 -3.63 -5.53 -0.44
CA ALA A 7 -3.99 -6.91 -0.12
C ALA A 7 -5.47 -7.21 -0.38
N ASP A 8 -6.38 -6.33 0.05
CA ASP A 8 -7.82 -6.48 -0.16
C ASP A 8 -8.17 -6.49 -1.66
N LYS A 9 -7.56 -5.59 -2.45
CA LYS A 9 -7.71 -5.57 -3.91
C LYS A 9 -7.23 -6.86 -4.59
N LEU A 10 -6.19 -7.48 -4.03
CA LEU A 10 -5.64 -8.76 -4.47
C LEU A 10 -6.43 -9.97 -3.93
N GLY A 11 -7.54 -9.74 -3.21
CA GLY A 11 -8.35 -10.81 -2.61
C GLY A 11 -7.64 -11.55 -1.47
N LYS A 12 -6.59 -10.97 -0.88
CA LYS A 12 -5.88 -11.53 0.28
C LYS A 12 -6.63 -11.17 1.56
N SER A 13 -6.64 -12.09 2.52
CA SER A 13 -7.30 -11.89 3.81
C SER A 13 -6.52 -12.53 4.96
N GLY A 14 -6.85 -12.15 6.19
CA GLY A 14 -6.20 -12.67 7.40
C GLY A 14 -4.67 -12.55 7.35
N ALA A 15 -3.98 -13.66 7.66
CA ALA A 15 -2.52 -13.71 7.70
C ALA A 15 -1.86 -13.36 6.36
N ASP A 16 -2.49 -13.67 5.23
CA ASP A 16 -1.95 -13.34 3.90
C ASP A 16 -2.00 -11.84 3.62
N ALA A 17 -3.04 -11.16 4.10
CA ALA A 17 -3.14 -9.71 3.99
C ALA A 17 -2.10 -9.02 4.88
N GLU A 18 -1.90 -9.51 6.11
CA GLU A 18 -0.87 -8.99 7.01
C GLU A 18 0.54 -9.20 6.47
N ALA A 19 0.83 -10.40 5.94
CA ALA A 19 2.11 -10.72 5.33
C ALA A 19 2.38 -9.83 4.11
N TYR A 20 1.36 -9.64 3.25
CA TYR A 20 1.47 -8.74 2.11
C TYR A 20 1.73 -7.29 2.57
N ALA A 21 1.00 -6.81 3.56
CA ALA A 21 1.19 -5.46 4.08
C ALA A 21 2.61 -5.24 4.62
N LYS A 22 3.19 -6.21 5.32
CA LYS A 22 4.60 -6.17 5.75
C LYS A 22 5.56 -6.13 4.56
N SER A 23 5.30 -6.91 3.51
CA SER A 23 6.13 -6.88 2.29
C SER A 23 6.13 -5.52 1.60
N VAL A 24 5.01 -4.79 1.65
CA VAL A 24 4.91 -3.44 1.08
C VAL A 24 5.69 -2.44 1.91
N VAL A 25 5.66 -2.56 3.25
CA VAL A 25 6.49 -1.74 4.14
C VAL A 25 7.98 -1.99 3.90
N LEU A 26 8.38 -3.25 3.67
CA LEU A 26 9.79 -3.58 3.40
C LEU A 26 10.29 -2.96 2.08
N ALA A 27 9.43 -2.83 1.07
CA ALA A 27 9.80 -2.23 -0.21
C ALA A 27 10.12 -0.73 -0.12
N ASP A 28 9.61 -0.04 0.89
CA ASP A 28 9.88 1.39 1.15
C ASP A 28 11.32 1.67 1.60
N PHE A 29 12.09 0.63 1.96
CA PHE A 29 13.46 0.77 2.45
C PHE A 29 14.53 0.64 1.36
N GLU A 30 14.15 0.45 0.09
CA GLU A 30 15.10 0.22 -1.01
C GLU A 30 15.68 1.54 -1.57
N GLU A 31 14.85 2.56 -1.82
CA GLU A 31 15.26 3.88 -2.30
C GLU A 31 14.65 5.02 -1.46
N ALA A 32 15.13 6.25 -1.66
CA ALA A 32 14.55 7.41 -1.00
C ALA A 32 13.23 7.82 -1.69
N GLY A 33 12.14 7.80 -0.93
CA GLY A 33 10.81 8.16 -1.39
C GLY A 33 9.96 6.94 -1.75
N ASP A 34 8.72 7.17 -2.17
CA ASP A 34 7.69 6.10 -2.21
C ASP A 34 7.62 5.35 -3.56
N GLU A 35 8.59 5.53 -4.45
CA GLU A 35 8.54 5.00 -5.83
C GLU A 35 8.61 3.47 -5.86
N ASP A 36 9.40 2.85 -4.98
CA ASP A 36 9.51 1.39 -4.88
C ASP A 36 8.19 0.74 -4.45
N VAL A 37 7.49 1.41 -3.53
CA VAL A 37 6.17 0.98 -3.05
C VAL A 37 5.16 1.00 -4.18
N VAL A 38 5.10 2.09 -4.96
CA VAL A 38 4.19 2.21 -6.10
C VAL A 38 4.51 1.14 -7.16
N ARG A 39 5.80 0.94 -7.47
CA ARG A 39 6.25 -0.05 -8.46
C ARG A 39 5.89 -1.47 -8.05
N LYS A 40 6.10 -1.82 -6.77
CA LYS A 40 5.74 -3.13 -6.22
C LYS A 40 4.24 -3.38 -6.29
N VAL A 41 3.42 -2.46 -5.77
CA VAL A 41 1.96 -2.63 -5.75
C VAL A 41 1.41 -2.74 -7.17
N LYS A 42 1.93 -1.94 -8.11
CA LYS A 42 1.57 -2.02 -9.53
C LYS A 42 1.92 -3.37 -10.13
N ALA A 43 3.11 -3.90 -9.86
CA ALA A 43 3.53 -5.21 -10.34
C ALA A 43 2.65 -6.34 -9.77
N ASP A 44 2.33 -6.27 -8.48
CA ASP A 44 1.46 -7.24 -7.82
C ASP A 44 0.03 -7.19 -8.38
N PHE A 45 -0.49 -5.99 -8.65
CA PHE A 45 -1.81 -5.79 -9.28
C PHE A 45 -1.86 -6.33 -10.70
N ALA A 46 -0.81 -6.11 -11.49
CA ALA A 46 -0.70 -6.69 -12.83
C ALA A 46 -0.69 -8.24 -12.77
N ALA A 47 0.04 -8.83 -11.82
CA ALA A 47 0.04 -10.27 -11.61
C ALA A 47 -1.31 -10.81 -11.10
N GLY A 48 -2.04 -10.01 -10.33
CA GLY A 48 -3.36 -10.34 -9.78
C GLY A 48 -4.55 -10.01 -10.69
N ASN A 49 -4.32 -9.53 -11.92
CA ASN A 49 -5.35 -9.00 -12.81
C ASN A 49 -6.23 -7.90 -12.18
N VAL A 50 -5.64 -7.10 -11.29
CA VAL A 50 -6.28 -5.93 -10.67
C VAL A 50 -6.01 -4.71 -11.54
N ALA A 51 -7.06 -4.06 -12.03
CA ALA A 51 -6.93 -2.81 -12.76
C ALA A 51 -6.83 -1.64 -11.78
N ALA A 52 -5.60 -1.21 -11.46
CA ALA A 52 -5.34 0.05 -10.78
C ALA A 52 -4.13 0.75 -11.42
N GLY A 53 -4.27 2.04 -11.69
CA GLY A 53 -3.20 2.86 -12.28
C GLY A 53 -2.31 3.51 -11.22
N ASP A 54 -1.13 3.97 -11.63
CA ASP A 54 -0.14 4.62 -10.75
C ASP A 54 -0.74 5.83 -10.02
N SER A 55 -1.62 6.58 -10.69
CA SER A 55 -2.31 7.74 -10.09
C SER A 55 -3.23 7.32 -8.95
N GLU A 56 -3.95 6.20 -9.08
CA GLU A 56 -4.83 5.68 -8.04
C GLU A 56 -4.00 5.22 -6.83
N ILE A 57 -2.91 4.48 -7.06
CA ILE A 57 -2.02 4.01 -6.00
C ILE A 57 -1.44 5.20 -5.21
N ARG A 58 -0.97 6.24 -5.92
CA ARG A 58 -0.42 7.45 -5.30
C ARG A 58 -1.48 8.25 -4.54
N GLN A 59 -2.68 8.35 -5.08
CA GLN A 59 -3.78 9.04 -4.40
C GLN A 59 -4.14 8.33 -3.09
N VAL A 60 -4.28 7.00 -3.12
CA VAL A 60 -4.56 6.21 -1.91
C VAL A 60 -3.44 6.36 -0.89
N MET A 61 -2.18 6.36 -1.34
CA MET A 61 -1.04 6.57 -0.45
C MET A 61 -1.09 7.94 0.25
N GLN A 62 -1.39 9.01 -0.48
CA GLN A 62 -1.56 10.35 0.08
C GLN A 62 -2.74 10.44 1.07
N ASP A 63 -3.88 9.87 0.70
CA ASP A 63 -5.07 9.83 1.57
C ASP A 63 -4.78 9.09 2.88
N LEU A 64 -4.00 8.01 2.81
CA LEU A 64 -3.63 7.22 3.98
C LEU A 64 -2.57 7.91 4.86
N LEU A 65 -1.64 8.66 4.27
CA LEU A 65 -0.70 9.49 5.03
C LEU A 65 -1.43 10.61 5.78
N LEU A 66 -2.41 11.25 5.14
CA LEU A 66 -3.24 12.27 5.78
C LEU A 66 -4.01 11.68 6.97
N ARG A 67 -4.67 10.54 6.79
CA ARG A 67 -5.38 9.84 7.88
C ARG A 67 -4.46 9.44 9.02
N ALA A 68 -3.28 8.91 8.71
CA ALA A 68 -2.30 8.55 9.74
C ALA A 68 -1.83 9.77 10.53
N ALA A 69 -1.64 10.93 9.86
CA ALA A 69 -1.30 12.17 10.53
C ALA A 69 -2.44 12.66 11.45
N GLU A 70 -3.70 12.55 11.00
CA GLU A 70 -4.87 12.86 11.81
C GLU A 70 -5.01 11.95 13.04
N GLU A 71 -4.76 10.65 12.90
CA GLU A 71 -4.79 9.68 14.01
C GLU A 71 -3.74 10.02 15.08
N ILE A 72 -2.51 10.32 14.66
CA ILE A 72 -1.43 10.76 15.54
C ILE A 72 -1.82 12.06 16.28
N GLN A 73 -2.38 13.04 15.56
CA GLN A 73 -2.85 14.29 16.17
C GLN A 73 -4.02 14.08 17.14
N ALA A 74 -4.89 13.11 16.86
CA ALA A 74 -5.99 12.73 17.72
C ALA A 74 -5.55 11.90 18.95
N GLY A 75 -4.26 11.57 19.08
CA GLY A 75 -3.70 10.81 20.19
C GLY A 75 -4.20 9.36 20.23
N ARG A 76 -4.52 8.80 19.06
CA ARG A 76 -4.93 7.39 18.89
C ARG A 76 -3.87 6.60 18.16
#